data_AF-A0A2T3QBC3-F1
#
_entry.id   AF-A0A2T3QBC3-F1
#
_cell.length_a   1.000
_cell.length_b   1.000
_cell.length_c   1.000
_cell.angle_alpha   90.00
_cell.angle_beta   90.00
_cell.angle_gamma   90.00
#
_symmetry.space_group_name_H-M   'P 1'
#
loop_
_entity.id
_entity.type
_entity.pdbx_description
1 polymer ?
#
loop_
_entity_poly.entity_id
_entity_poly.type
_entity_poly.pdbx_seq_one_letter_code
_entity_poly.pdbx_strand_id
1 'polypeptide(L)'
;MKKILGLTAIIVSSLLTGCGQDAKISVTPDKGVEQIERASATGMDVYCPSGICKFSVETTAPTELTVTMNYQKDKPFKKIEGVNVIGEIGGSVHVLNQHQFTLNLEKTDQKAQIQVVDYYRN
;
A
#
# COMPACT_ATOMS: atom_id res chain seq x y z
N MET A 1 20.38 17.03 -64.03
CA MET A 1 21.55 16.15 -63.78
C MET A 1 22.45 16.80 -62.75
N LYS A 2 23.12 15.97 -61.94
CA LYS A 2 24.07 16.23 -60.83
C LYS A 2 23.51 16.28 -59.40
N LYS A 3 23.70 15.12 -58.77
CA LYS A 3 23.67 14.75 -57.35
C LYS A 3 24.84 15.39 -56.60
N ILE A 4 24.71 15.67 -55.30
CA ILE A 4 25.71 15.58 -54.21
C ILE A 4 24.85 15.50 -52.91
N LEU A 5 24.73 14.34 -52.24
CA LEU A 5 25.49 13.94 -51.02
C LEU A 5 25.41 15.00 -49.91
N GLY A 6 24.88 14.83 -48.71
CA GLY A 6 24.67 13.70 -47.81
C GLY A 6 24.77 14.25 -46.37
N LEU A 7 24.46 13.41 -45.36
CA LEU A 7 24.67 13.63 -43.91
C LEU A 7 23.72 14.67 -43.24
N THR A 8 23.13 14.50 -42.05
CA THR A 8 23.25 13.52 -40.95
C THR A 8 21.97 13.59 -40.10
N ALA A 9 21.64 12.48 -39.44
CA ALA A 9 20.58 12.29 -38.46
C ALA A 9 20.62 13.29 -37.28
N ILE A 10 19.50 13.39 -36.54
CA ILE A 10 19.39 13.03 -35.12
C ILE A 10 17.90 12.88 -34.80
N ILE A 11 17.49 11.65 -34.51
CA ILE A 11 16.23 11.36 -33.82
C ILE A 11 16.50 11.71 -32.35
N VAL A 12 15.97 12.84 -31.86
CA VAL A 12 15.97 13.12 -30.42
C VAL A 12 14.83 12.34 -29.79
N SER A 13 15.12 11.09 -29.43
CA SER A 13 14.31 10.28 -28.54
C SER A 13 14.28 10.93 -27.16
N SER A 14 13.30 11.80 -26.91
CA SER A 14 12.99 12.28 -25.57
C SER A 14 12.18 11.23 -24.81
N LEU A 15 12.82 10.09 -24.51
CA LEU A 15 12.39 9.21 -23.43
C LEU A 15 12.79 9.86 -22.11
N LEU A 16 12.06 10.92 -21.73
CA LEU A 16 12.01 11.40 -20.36
C LEU A 16 11.01 10.54 -19.58
N THR A 17 11.25 9.23 -19.53
CA THR A 17 10.73 8.43 -18.41
C THR A 17 11.65 8.72 -17.25
N GLY A 18 11.26 9.70 -16.42
CA GLY A 18 11.88 9.89 -15.13
C GLY A 18 11.85 8.56 -14.39
N CYS A 19 13.02 7.94 -14.21
CA CYS A 19 13.22 6.83 -13.28
C CYS A 19 13.10 7.37 -11.85
N GLY A 20 11.90 7.77 -11.45
CA GLY A 20 11.52 7.69 -10.05
C GLY A 20 11.27 6.22 -9.77
N GLN A 21 12.08 5.58 -8.92
CA GLN A 21 11.71 4.27 -8.41
C GLN A 21 10.47 4.49 -7.57
N ASP A 22 9.29 4.14 -8.10
CA ASP A 22 8.04 4.18 -7.35
C ASP A 22 8.22 3.42 -6.04
N ALA A 23 7.74 4.00 -4.93
CA ALA A 23 7.83 3.39 -3.62
C ALA A 23 7.14 2.02 -3.66
N LYS A 24 7.86 0.96 -3.29
CA LYS A 24 7.32 -0.40 -3.25
C LYS A 24 6.78 -0.67 -1.86
N ILE A 25 5.47 -0.87 -1.76
CA ILE A 25 4.78 -1.29 -0.54
C ILE A 25 4.49 -2.78 -0.65
N SER A 26 4.96 -3.53 0.34
CA SER A 26 4.65 -4.95 0.51
C SER A 26 3.82 -5.13 1.78
N VAL A 27 2.70 -5.84 1.64
CA VAL A 27 1.79 -6.17 2.72
C VAL A 27 1.58 -7.66 2.71
N THR A 28 1.91 -8.32 3.82
CA THR A 28 1.89 -9.78 3.92
C THR A 28 0.88 -10.20 5.00
N PRO A 29 -0.07 -11.10 4.70
CA PRO A 29 -0.98 -11.62 5.72
C PRO A 29 -0.20 -12.36 6.81
N ASP A 30 -0.72 -12.32 8.04
CA ASP A 30 -0.16 -13.07 9.17
C ASP A 30 -1.25 -13.94 9.82
N LYS A 31 -2.14 -13.35 10.63
CA LYS A 31 -3.16 -14.11 11.37
C LYS A 31 -4.55 -13.56 11.10
N GLY A 32 -5.51 -14.44 10.80
CA GLY A 32 -6.92 -14.07 10.63
C GLY A 32 -7.22 -13.22 9.38
N VAL A 33 -6.22 -13.04 8.52
CA VAL A 33 -6.39 -12.45 7.19
C VAL A 33 -6.65 -13.58 6.21
N GLU A 34 -7.75 -13.47 5.47
CA GLU A 34 -8.09 -14.41 4.39
C GLU A 34 -7.29 -14.06 3.12
N GLN A 35 -7.29 -12.79 2.74
CA GLN A 35 -6.58 -12.30 1.56
C GLN A 35 -6.27 -10.80 1.67
N ILE A 36 -5.33 -10.33 0.85
CA ILE A 36 -4.98 -8.92 0.68
C ILE A 36 -4.94 -8.62 -0.82
N GLU A 37 -5.65 -7.58 -1.25
CA GLU A 37 -5.72 -7.14 -2.64
C GLU A 37 -5.18 -5.71 -2.75
N ARG A 38 -4.50 -5.41 -3.86
CA ARG A 38 -3.99 -4.06 -4.11
C ARG A 38 -5.04 -3.25 -4.87
N ALA A 39 -5.56 -2.21 -4.22
CA ALA A 39 -6.55 -1.31 -4.78
C ALA A 39 -5.91 -0.18 -5.62
N SER A 40 -4.70 0.27 -5.23
CA SER A 40 -3.93 1.29 -5.95
C SER A 40 -2.43 1.19 -5.62
N ALA A 41 -1.60 2.11 -6.10
CA ALA A 41 -0.18 2.16 -5.72
C ALA A 41 0.04 2.29 -4.20
N THR A 42 -0.87 3.00 -3.51
CA THR A 42 -0.84 3.29 -2.07
C THR A 42 -2.11 2.85 -1.36
N GLY A 43 -2.82 1.86 -1.91
CA GLY A 43 -4.11 1.39 -1.41
C GLY A 43 -4.19 -0.13 -1.36
N MET A 44 -4.65 -0.67 -0.23
CA MET A 44 -4.81 -2.11 0.00
C MET A 44 -6.18 -2.42 0.59
N ASP A 45 -6.81 -3.47 0.08
CA ASP A 45 -7.99 -4.10 0.68
C ASP A 45 -7.54 -5.32 1.49
N VAL A 46 -7.85 -5.34 2.78
CA VAL A 46 -7.52 -6.45 3.69
C VAL A 46 -8.80 -7.14 4.12
N TYR A 47 -8.88 -8.44 3.85
CA TYR A 47 -10.04 -9.26 4.14
C TYR A 47 -9.83 -10.07 5.41
N CYS A 48 -10.68 -9.83 6.39
CA CYS A 48 -10.50 -10.22 7.77
C CYS A 48 -11.85 -10.70 8.34
N PRO A 49 -12.23 -11.97 8.07
CA PRO A 49 -13.58 -12.49 8.34
C PRO A 49 -13.95 -12.52 9.81
N SER A 50 -12.96 -12.82 10.67
CA SER A 50 -13.05 -12.73 12.12
C SER A 50 -12.72 -11.36 12.66
N GLY A 51 -12.36 -10.38 11.78
CA GLY A 51 -12.26 -8.91 11.99
C GLY A 51 -11.39 -8.51 13.16
N ILE A 52 -10.59 -9.47 13.57
CA ILE A 52 -9.46 -9.38 14.44
C ILE A 52 -8.41 -10.12 13.64
N CYS A 53 -7.45 -9.37 13.09
CA CYS A 53 -6.42 -9.93 12.25
C CYS A 53 -5.13 -9.15 12.39
N LYS A 54 -4.07 -9.76 11.88
CA LYS A 54 -2.71 -9.23 11.83
C LYS A 54 -2.15 -9.38 10.43
N PHE A 55 -1.42 -8.38 9.99
CA PHE A 55 -0.62 -8.43 8.78
C PHE A 55 0.65 -7.60 8.99
N SER A 56 1.65 -7.81 8.15
CA SER A 56 2.89 -7.03 8.17
C SER A 56 2.95 -6.08 6.99
N VAL A 57 3.60 -4.94 7.18
CA VAL A 57 3.82 -3.91 6.16
C VAL A 57 5.29 -3.51 6.14
N GLU A 58 5.81 -3.28 4.93
CA GLU A 58 7.15 -2.77 4.66
C GLU A 58 7.11 -1.84 3.44
N THR A 59 8.00 -0.85 3.39
CA THR A 59 8.13 0.08 2.26
C THR A 59 9.59 0.39 1.94
N THR A 60 9.90 0.61 0.66
CA THR A 60 11.26 1.00 0.23
C THR A 60 11.53 2.51 0.35
N ALA A 61 10.49 3.32 0.58
CA ALA A 61 10.56 4.77 0.69
C ALA A 61 9.41 5.30 1.58
N PRO A 62 9.54 6.49 2.19
CA PRO A 62 8.46 7.08 2.97
C PRO A 62 7.17 7.18 2.15
N THR A 63 6.09 6.59 2.64
CA THR A 63 4.82 6.47 1.90
C THR A 63 3.64 6.46 2.85
N GLU A 64 2.56 7.14 2.48
CA GLU A 64 1.26 6.97 3.14
C GLU A 64 0.51 5.82 2.47
N LEU A 65 0.18 4.78 3.23
CA LEU A 65 -0.63 3.64 2.77
C LEU A 65 -2.05 3.76 3.32
N THR A 66 -3.05 3.75 2.44
CA THR A 66 -4.46 3.59 2.83
C THR A 66 -4.83 2.12 2.88
N VAL A 67 -5.41 1.67 3.99
CA VAL A 67 -5.90 0.31 4.17
C VAL A 67 -7.42 0.33 4.36
N THR A 68 -8.12 -0.43 3.53
CA THR A 68 -9.56 -0.69 3.62
C THR A 68 -9.77 -2.07 4.23
N MET A 69 -10.53 -2.13 5.31
CA MET A 69 -10.83 -3.35 6.05
C MET A 69 -12.19 -3.92 5.65
N ASN A 70 -12.19 -5.18 5.25
CA ASN A 70 -13.37 -5.90 4.79
C ASN A 70 -13.54 -7.20 5.57
N TYR A 71 -14.77 -7.61 5.88
CA TYR A 71 -15.01 -8.96 6.40
C TYR A 71 -14.92 -10.01 5.28
N GLN A 72 -15.38 -9.64 4.09
CA GLN A 72 -15.39 -10.44 2.86
C GLN A 72 -15.62 -9.47 1.69
N LYS A 73 -15.61 -9.98 0.45
CA LYS A 73 -15.97 -9.18 -0.73
C LYS A 73 -17.32 -8.48 -0.55
N ASP A 74 -17.34 -7.18 -0.87
CA ASP A 74 -18.51 -6.29 -0.78
C ASP A 74 -19.11 -6.13 0.64
N LYS A 75 -18.36 -6.50 1.68
CA LYS A 75 -18.78 -6.34 3.08
C LYS A 75 -17.68 -5.64 3.88
N PRO A 76 -17.62 -4.29 3.85
CA PRO A 76 -16.65 -3.54 4.63
C PRO A 76 -16.89 -3.74 6.14
N PHE A 77 -15.88 -3.43 6.94
CA PHE A 77 -16.05 -3.35 8.39
C PHE A 77 -17.14 -2.34 8.75
N LYS A 78 -17.84 -2.60 9.86
CA LYS A 78 -18.82 -1.65 10.40
C LYS A 78 -18.12 -0.53 11.18
N LYS A 79 -17.05 -0.87 11.91
CA LYS A 79 -16.26 0.09 12.68
C LYS A 79 -14.90 -0.49 13.03
N ILE A 80 -13.82 0.24 12.69
CA ILE A 80 -12.50 -0.01 13.25
C ILE A 80 -12.50 0.48 14.70
N GLU A 81 -12.34 -0.43 15.66
CA GLU A 81 -12.25 -0.09 17.08
C GLU A 81 -10.81 0.14 17.52
N GLY A 82 -9.86 -0.52 16.86
CA GLY A 82 -8.46 -0.37 17.18
C GLY A 82 -7.56 -0.79 16.04
N VAL A 83 -6.51 0.00 15.84
CA VAL A 83 -5.35 -0.36 15.04
C VAL A 83 -4.15 -0.25 15.95
N ASN A 84 -3.51 -1.39 16.23
CA ASN A 84 -2.29 -1.44 17.01
C ASN A 84 -1.11 -1.70 16.09
N VAL A 85 -0.02 -1.00 16.33
CA VAL A 85 1.23 -1.17 15.60
C VAL A 85 2.25 -1.80 16.53
N ILE A 86 2.81 -2.91 16.08
CA ILE A 86 3.80 -3.68 16.81
C ILE A 86 5.10 -3.63 16.00
N GLY A 87 6.14 -3.03 16.59
CA GLY A 87 7.41 -2.75 15.92
C GLY A 87 7.50 -1.30 15.43
N GLU A 88 8.60 -0.98 14.74
CA GLU A 88 8.85 0.35 14.22
C GLU A 88 8.24 0.50 12.81
N ILE A 89 7.18 1.31 12.68
CA ILE A 89 6.71 1.84 11.38
C ILE A 89 7.41 3.15 11.00
N GLY A 90 8.16 3.74 11.93
CA GLY A 90 8.67 5.11 11.88
C GLY A 90 7.59 6.20 11.90
N GLY A 91 6.34 5.92 11.52
CA GLY A 91 5.28 6.92 11.45
C GLY A 91 4.05 6.68 12.33
N SER A 92 2.88 7.04 11.81
CA SER A 92 1.63 7.20 12.56
C SER A 92 0.47 6.44 11.91
N VAL A 93 -0.55 6.10 12.70
CA VAL A 93 -1.83 5.59 12.21
C VAL A 93 -2.89 6.68 12.29
N HIS A 94 -3.72 6.79 11.26
CA HIS A 94 -4.89 7.67 11.28
C HIS A 94 -6.14 6.94 10.79
N VAL A 95 -7.16 6.77 11.65
CA VAL A 95 -8.44 6.19 11.22
C VAL A 95 -9.20 7.24 10.43
N LEU A 96 -9.45 6.97 9.15
CA LEU A 96 -10.13 7.90 8.24
C LEU A 96 -11.65 7.83 8.39
N ASN A 97 -12.18 6.61 8.51
CA ASN A 97 -13.61 6.36 8.65
C ASN A 97 -13.85 4.99 9.31
N GLN A 98 -15.09 4.49 9.22
CA GLN A 98 -15.52 3.24 9.82
C GLN A 98 -14.72 1.99 9.40
N HIS A 99 -14.10 1.99 8.22
CA HIS A 99 -13.42 0.80 7.71
C HIS A 99 -12.10 1.12 7.01
N GLN A 100 -11.62 2.37 7.09
CA GLN A 100 -10.36 2.78 6.48
C GLN A 100 -9.45 3.49 7.48
N PHE A 101 -8.15 3.27 7.32
CA PHE A 101 -7.11 4.01 8.02
C PHE A 101 -5.90 4.23 7.12
N THR A 102 -5.08 5.23 7.46
CA THR A 102 -3.77 5.44 6.85
C THR A 102 -2.66 5.00 7.79
N LEU A 103 -1.58 4.52 7.17
CA LEU A 103 -0.30 4.26 7.80
C LEU A 103 0.72 5.18 7.13
N ASN A 104 1.30 6.10 7.91
CA ASN A 104 2.51 6.80 7.48
C ASN A 104 3.68 5.86 7.74
N LEU A 105 4.27 5.34 6.66
CA LEU A 105 5.38 4.41 6.70
C LEU A 105 6.66 5.19 6.44
N GLU A 106 7.65 5.05 7.30
CA GLU A 106 9.01 5.50 7.00
C GLU A 106 9.80 4.37 6.32
N LYS A 107 10.90 4.74 5.66
CA LYS A 107 11.84 3.76 5.14
C LYS A 107 12.57 3.11 6.30
N THR A 108 12.29 1.83 6.55
CA THR A 108 12.97 1.01 7.54
C THR A 108 13.26 -0.37 6.96
N ASP A 109 14.33 -0.99 7.44
CA ASP A 109 14.70 -2.37 7.08
C ASP A 109 13.85 -3.40 7.86
N GLN A 110 13.04 -2.92 8.81
CA GLN A 110 12.18 -3.73 9.66
C GLN A 110 10.73 -3.77 9.16
N LYS A 111 10.08 -4.91 9.35
CA LYS A 111 8.64 -5.04 9.11
C LYS A 111 7.88 -4.56 10.33
N ALA A 112 6.82 -3.80 10.11
CA ALA A 112 5.86 -3.53 11.15
C ALA A 112 4.69 -4.49 11.08
N GLN A 113 4.22 -4.96 12.23
CA GLN A 113 3.00 -5.75 12.31
C GLN A 113 1.84 -4.85 12.72
N ILE A 114 0.77 -4.90 11.93
CA ILE A 114 -0.46 -4.16 12.15
C ILE A 114 -1.50 -5.15 12.65
N GLN A 115 -2.10 -4.86 13.82
CA GLN A 115 -3.24 -5.59 14.34
C GLN A 115 -4.48 -4.69 14.25
N VAL A 116 -5.53 -5.18 13.61
CA VAL A 116 -6.81 -4.47 13.47
C VAL A 116 -7.90 -5.23 14.19
N VAL A 117 -8.83 -4.50 14.83
CA VAL A 117 -9.91 -5.07 15.63
C VAL A 117 -11.24 -4.36 15.35
N ASP A 118 -12.29 -5.14 15.11
CA ASP A 118 -13.70 -4.76 15.13
C ASP A 118 -14.47 -5.74 16.03
N TYR A 119 -14.90 -5.25 17.21
CA TYR A 119 -15.63 -6.03 18.21
C TYR A 119 -17.15 -6.06 17.98
N TYR A 120 -17.72 -5.19 17.13
CA TYR A 120 -19.17 -5.01 17.01
C TYR A 120 -19.80 -5.83 15.87
N ARG A 121 -19.28 -7.03 15.68
CA ARG A 121 -19.90 -8.04 14.82
C ARG A 121 -21.16 -8.62 15.45
N ASN A 122 -22.23 -7.84 15.38
CA ASN A 122 -23.59 -8.35 15.45
C ASN A 122 -24.24 -8.14 14.09
#